data_AF-A0A9E8A4C8-F1
#
_entry.id   AF-A0A9E8A4C8-F1
#
_cell.length_a   1.000
_cell.length_b   1.000
_cell.length_c   1.000
_cell.angle_alpha   90.00
_cell.angle_beta   90.00
_cell.angle_gamma   90.00
#
_symmetry.space_group_name_H-M   'P 1'
#
loop_
_entity.id
_entity.type
_entity.pdbx_description
1 polymer ?
#
loop_
_entity_poly.entity_id
_entity_poly.type
_entity_poly.pdbx_seq_one_letter_code
_entity_poly.pdbx_strand_id
1 'polypeptide(L)'
;MERPLRIIASSLLFLCGTLPARSNEPAPDSSAEEALCDAAAGGFFRAGDVQLARCRQLWQQRVEAARIRSRDYLERIIEQDRLRREREASLPPPPPPPVTVETFLNGDGLAYGDVVVTHKGPRVFVGKAGEPARPEDFVALDSAQSPHRGHAKSYDGAYPQPLRPQAATQRPATLKSQERKP
;
A
#
# COMPACT_ATOMS: atom_id res chain seq x y z
N MET A 1 28.06 16.09 -37.71
CA MET A 1 27.59 17.47 -37.54
C MET A 1 26.59 17.49 -36.40
N GLU A 2 26.99 18.19 -35.34
CA GLU A 2 26.22 18.99 -34.37
C GLU A 2 24.92 18.44 -33.72
N ARG A 3 24.95 18.43 -32.38
CA ARG A 3 23.82 18.30 -31.43
C ARG A 3 23.26 19.73 -31.12
N PRO A 4 22.46 19.95 -30.05
CA PRO A 4 21.09 19.55 -29.70
C PRO A 4 20.22 20.80 -29.32
N LEU A 5 18.98 20.62 -28.83
CA LEU A 5 18.39 21.24 -27.61
C LEU A 5 16.88 21.52 -27.72
N ARG A 6 16.17 21.03 -26.69
CA ARG A 6 15.05 21.65 -25.91
C ARG A 6 13.84 22.13 -26.75
N ILE A 7 12.64 21.65 -26.45
CA ILE A 7 11.78 22.29 -25.45
C ILE A 7 10.90 21.23 -24.77
N ILE A 8 11.03 21.15 -23.44
CA ILE A 8 10.04 20.58 -22.53
C ILE A 8 8.94 21.64 -22.43
N ALA A 9 7.80 21.42 -23.06
CA ALA A 9 6.61 22.24 -22.86
C ALA A 9 5.64 21.45 -21.98
N SER A 10 5.49 21.97 -20.76
CA SER A 10 4.53 21.60 -19.75
C SER A 10 3.12 21.49 -20.33
N SER A 11 2.52 20.31 -20.25
CA SER A 11 1.07 20.15 -20.34
C SER A 11 0.60 19.34 -19.13
N LEU A 12 0.45 20.06 -18.01
CA LEU A 12 -0.38 19.67 -16.88
C LEU A 12 -1.83 19.61 -17.39
N LEU A 13 -2.23 18.44 -17.86
CA LEU A 13 -3.65 18.13 -18.05
C LEU A 13 -4.26 18.06 -16.65
N PHE A 14 -4.99 19.12 -16.31
CA PHE A 14 -5.97 19.18 -15.24
C PHE A 14 -6.80 17.88 -15.24
N LEU A 15 -6.60 17.05 -14.22
CA LEU A 15 -7.57 16.03 -13.82
C LEU A 15 -8.82 16.76 -13.29
N CYS A 16 -9.69 17.22 -14.21
CA CYS A 16 -11.09 17.43 -13.88
C CYS A 16 -11.71 16.03 -13.78
N GLY A 17 -11.91 15.56 -12.55
CA GLY A 17 -12.72 14.38 -12.28
C GLY A 17 -14.14 14.59 -12.79
N THR A 18 -14.46 13.99 -13.94
CA THR A 18 -15.84 13.83 -14.38
C THR A 18 -16.48 12.72 -13.55
N LEU A 19 -17.15 13.09 -12.47
CA LEU A 19 -18.22 12.27 -11.90
C LEU A 19 -19.22 11.95 -13.03
N PRO A 20 -19.73 10.71 -13.15
CA PRO A 20 -20.78 10.43 -14.11
C PRO A 20 -22.02 11.22 -13.68
N ALA A 21 -22.33 12.25 -14.46
CA ALA A 21 -23.60 12.95 -14.41
C ALA A 21 -24.70 11.90 -14.64
N ARG A 22 -25.36 11.49 -13.55
CA ARG A 22 -26.72 10.95 -13.67
C ARG A 22 -27.54 12.04 -14.34
N SER A 23 -28.03 11.74 -15.53
CA SER A 23 -29.02 12.54 -16.24
C SER A 23 -30.28 12.65 -15.38
N ASN A 24 -30.33 13.67 -14.53
CA ASN A 24 -31.60 14.23 -14.11
C ASN A 24 -32.13 14.99 -15.32
N GLU A 25 -33.34 14.64 -15.75
CA GLU A 25 -34.12 15.48 -16.66
C GLU A 25 -34.04 16.95 -16.21
N PRO A 26 -33.88 17.90 -17.14
CA PRO A 26 -33.98 19.30 -16.80
C PRO A 26 -35.47 19.58 -16.52
N ALA A 27 -35.84 19.69 -15.24
CA ALA A 27 -37.04 20.43 -14.87
C ALA A 27 -36.73 21.91 -15.13
N PRO A 28 -37.31 22.55 -16.15
CA PRO A 28 -36.84 23.85 -16.63
C PRO A 28 -37.09 25.00 -15.65
N ASP A 29 -37.87 24.80 -14.59
CA ASP A 29 -38.29 25.88 -13.69
C ASP A 29 -37.63 25.84 -12.29
N SER A 30 -37.05 24.72 -11.87
CA SER A 30 -36.49 24.61 -10.50
C SER A 30 -35.22 25.44 -10.34
N SER A 31 -34.38 25.51 -11.36
CA SER A 31 -33.09 26.22 -11.31
C SER A 31 -33.24 27.75 -11.25
N ALA A 32 -34.28 28.31 -11.89
CA ALA A 32 -34.54 29.74 -11.87
C ALA A 32 -35.14 30.19 -10.53
N GLU A 33 -36.09 29.42 -9.97
CA GLU A 33 -36.63 29.66 -8.63
C GLU A 33 -35.57 29.48 -7.54
N GLU A 34 -34.68 28.50 -7.70
CA GLU A 34 -33.54 28.31 -6.79
C GLU A 34 -32.57 29.49 -6.84
N ALA A 35 -32.22 29.98 -8.04
CA ALA A 35 -31.35 31.14 -8.17
C ALA A 35 -31.96 32.40 -7.53
N LEU A 36 -33.29 32.58 -7.62
CA LEU A 36 -34.02 33.65 -6.95
C LEU A 36 -33.99 33.50 -5.42
N CYS A 37 -34.15 32.28 -4.91
CA CYS A 37 -34.07 32.02 -3.47
C CYS A 37 -32.66 32.19 -2.91
N ASP A 38 -31.63 31.78 -3.66
CA ASP A 38 -30.23 31.98 -3.29
C ASP A 38 -29.85 33.47 -3.35
N ALA A 39 -30.36 34.21 -4.34
CA ALA A 39 -30.19 35.66 -4.43
C ALA A 39 -30.92 36.41 -3.29
N ALA A 40 -32.10 35.96 -2.89
CA ALA A 40 -32.80 36.49 -1.73
C ALA A 40 -32.04 36.20 -0.41
N ALA A 41 -31.49 34.99 -0.27
CA ALA A 41 -30.67 34.60 0.88
C ALA A 41 -29.34 35.38 0.95
N GLY A 42 -28.76 35.70 -0.20
CA GLY A 42 -27.57 36.54 -0.33
C GLY A 42 -27.83 38.04 -0.16
N GLY A 43 -29.07 38.46 0.05
CA GLY A 43 -29.44 39.87 0.26
C GLY A 43 -29.41 40.74 -1.00
N PHE A 44 -29.36 40.13 -2.20
CA PHE A 44 -29.32 40.85 -3.47
C PHE A 44 -30.64 41.57 -3.78
N PHE A 45 -31.75 41.11 -3.21
CA PHE A 45 -33.03 41.80 -3.21
C PHE A 45 -33.86 41.42 -1.98
N ARG A 46 -34.87 42.21 -1.66
CA ARG A 46 -35.80 41.92 -0.57
C ARG A 46 -36.97 41.10 -1.08
N ALA A 47 -36.98 39.81 -0.78
CA ALA A 47 -38.09 38.93 -1.09
C ALA A 47 -39.34 39.29 -0.27
N GLY A 48 -40.51 39.26 -0.91
CA GLY A 48 -41.81 39.39 -0.22
C GLY A 48 -42.18 38.13 0.54
N ASP A 49 -43.19 38.21 1.42
CA ASP A 49 -43.58 37.08 2.29
C ASP A 49 -43.97 35.81 1.52
N VAL A 50 -44.64 35.96 0.38
CA VAL A 50 -45.03 34.84 -0.51
C VAL A 50 -43.79 34.17 -1.12
N GLN A 51 -42.80 34.97 -1.54
CA GLN A 51 -41.54 34.46 -2.10
C GLN A 51 -40.71 33.75 -1.02
N LEU A 52 -40.67 34.30 0.20
CA LEU A 52 -40.01 33.66 1.33
C LEU A 52 -40.65 32.32 1.69
N ALA A 53 -41.99 32.23 1.68
CA ALA A 53 -42.70 30.98 1.91
C ALA A 53 -42.35 29.93 0.84
N ARG A 54 -42.31 30.34 -0.44
CA ARG A 54 -41.90 29.48 -1.57
C ARG A 54 -40.47 28.98 -1.41
N CYS A 55 -39.53 29.85 -1.05
CA CYS A 55 -38.13 29.47 -0.84
C CYS A 55 -37.95 28.49 0.33
N ARG A 56 -38.71 28.65 1.42
CA ARG A 56 -38.70 27.68 2.52
C ARG A 56 -39.20 26.31 2.08
N GLN A 57 -40.25 26.25 1.26
CA GLN A 57 -40.78 24.99 0.72
C GLN A 57 -39.74 24.28 -0.17
N LEU A 58 -39.09 25.02 -1.08
CA LEU A 58 -38.03 24.46 -1.93
C LEU A 58 -36.86 23.94 -1.09
N TRP A 59 -36.46 24.68 -0.06
CA TRP A 59 -35.41 24.24 0.86
C TRP A 59 -35.80 22.95 1.60
N GLN A 60 -37.03 22.86 2.12
CA GLN A 60 -37.52 21.66 2.79
C GLN A 60 -37.50 20.44 1.85
N GLN A 61 -37.97 20.62 0.61
CA GLN A 61 -37.92 19.56 -0.41
C GLN A 61 -36.48 19.09 -0.69
N ARG A 62 -35.52 20.02 -0.77
CA ARG A 62 -34.09 19.68 -0.96
C ARG A 62 -33.53 18.90 0.23
N VAL A 63 -33.86 19.31 1.45
CA VAL A 63 -33.43 18.63 2.68
C VAL A 63 -34.01 17.22 2.73
N GLU A 64 -35.29 17.05 2.42
CA GLU A 64 -35.94 15.74 2.37
C GLU A 64 -35.33 14.85 1.28
N ALA A 65 -35.14 15.37 0.07
CA ALA A 65 -34.49 14.63 -1.01
C ALA A 65 -33.04 14.24 -0.65
N ALA A 66 -32.30 15.11 0.04
CA ALA A 66 -30.96 14.80 0.54
C ALA A 66 -30.97 13.72 1.62
N ARG A 67 -31.95 13.75 2.54
CA ARG A 67 -32.14 12.71 3.56
C ARG A 67 -32.46 11.35 2.94
N ILE A 68 -33.33 11.31 1.93
CA ILE A 68 -33.64 10.08 1.19
C ILE A 68 -32.36 9.52 0.56
N ARG A 69 -31.62 10.33 -0.21
CA ARG A 69 -30.36 9.89 -0.84
C ARG A 69 -29.32 9.40 0.18
N SER A 70 -29.24 10.04 1.34
CA SER A 70 -28.34 9.63 2.42
C SER A 70 -28.72 8.27 2.98
N ARG A 71 -30.01 8.03 3.26
CA ARG A 71 -30.50 6.72 3.71
C ARG A 71 -30.21 5.63 2.69
N ASP A 72 -30.55 5.87 1.41
CA ASP A 72 -30.31 4.91 0.33
C ASP A 72 -28.82 4.57 0.21
N TYR A 73 -27.94 5.57 0.38
CA TYR A 73 -26.49 5.36 0.35
C TYR A 73 -26.02 4.50 1.53
N LEU A 74 -26.50 4.78 2.74
CA LEU A 74 -26.17 3.99 3.93
C LEU A 74 -26.66 2.54 3.81
N GLU A 75 -27.88 2.33 3.33
CA GLU A 75 -28.43 0.99 3.09
C GLU A 75 -27.56 0.20 2.11
N ARG A 76 -27.08 0.84 1.03
CA ARG A 76 -26.17 0.20 0.08
C ARG A 76 -24.83 -0.16 0.70
N ILE A 77 -24.24 0.72 1.53
CA ILE A 77 -22.98 0.41 2.22
C ILE A 77 -23.17 -0.78 3.16
N ILE A 78 -24.24 -0.78 3.95
CA ILE A 78 -24.53 -1.86 4.90
C ILE A 78 -24.66 -3.20 4.16
N GLU A 79 -25.38 -3.22 3.05
CA GLU A 79 -25.55 -4.44 2.26
C GLU A 79 -24.23 -4.90 1.62
N GLN A 80 -23.43 -3.97 1.10
CA GLN A 80 -22.11 -4.28 0.56
C GLN A 80 -21.17 -4.85 1.62
N ASP A 81 -21.15 -4.26 2.82
CA ASP A 81 -20.34 -4.74 3.94
C ASP A 81 -20.80 -6.12 4.42
N ARG A 82 -22.12 -6.36 4.44
CA ARG A 82 -22.66 -7.68 4.76
C ARG A 82 -22.18 -8.73 3.76
N LEU A 83 -22.36 -8.49 2.47
CA LEU A 83 -21.91 -9.39 1.41
C LEU A 83 -20.40 -9.61 1.44
N ARG A 84 -19.63 -8.56 1.75
CA ARG A 84 -18.18 -8.65 1.92
C ARG A 84 -17.81 -9.55 3.10
N ARG A 85 -18.45 -9.39 4.25
CA ARG A 85 -18.20 -10.23 5.44
C ARG A 85 -18.61 -11.68 5.20
N GLU A 86 -19.74 -11.92 4.55
CA GLU A 86 -20.18 -13.27 4.18
C GLU A 86 -19.17 -13.93 3.23
N ARG A 87 -18.66 -13.20 2.24
CA ARG A 87 -17.60 -13.68 1.35
C ARG A 87 -16.30 -13.97 2.13
N GLU A 88 -15.84 -13.04 2.97
CA GLU A 88 -14.63 -13.21 3.78
C GLU A 88 -14.76 -14.41 4.75
N ALA A 89 -15.94 -14.64 5.33
CA ALA A 89 -16.20 -15.78 6.20
C ALA A 89 -16.23 -17.13 5.45
N SER A 90 -16.55 -17.12 4.15
CA SER A 90 -16.50 -18.32 3.30
C SER A 90 -15.10 -18.68 2.81
N LEU A 91 -14.14 -17.75 2.92
CA LEU A 91 -12.76 -18.03 2.54
C LEU A 91 -12.10 -18.93 3.60
N PRO A 92 -11.20 -19.84 3.19
CA PRO A 92 -10.39 -20.57 4.15
C PRO A 92 -9.59 -19.56 5.02
N PRO A 93 -9.27 -19.93 6.28
CA PRO A 93 -8.45 -19.07 7.12
C PRO A 93 -7.13 -18.75 6.40
N PRO A 94 -6.59 -17.53 6.58
CA PRO A 94 -5.31 -17.19 5.99
C PRO A 94 -4.25 -18.19 6.46
N PRO A 95 -3.28 -18.53 5.59
CA PRO A 95 -2.18 -19.40 6.01
C PRO A 95 -1.49 -18.80 7.23
N PRO A 96 -0.98 -19.64 8.15
CA PRO A 96 -0.22 -19.14 9.30
C PRO A 96 0.95 -18.29 8.80
N PRO A 97 1.33 -17.23 9.54
CA PRO A 97 2.45 -16.40 9.16
C PRO A 97 3.71 -17.27 9.03
N PRO A 98 4.60 -16.93 8.08
CA PRO A 98 5.84 -17.68 7.91
C PRO A 98 6.66 -17.64 9.20
N VAL A 99 7.16 -18.80 9.63
CA VAL A 99 8.03 -18.87 10.81
C VAL A 99 9.32 -18.08 10.51
N THR A 100 9.60 -17.08 11.35
CA THR A 100 10.79 -16.24 11.25
C THR A 100 11.70 -16.50 12.44
N VAL A 101 12.91 -15.94 12.40
CA VAL A 101 13.79 -15.94 13.58
C VAL A 101 13.10 -15.26 14.77
N GLU A 102 12.28 -14.24 14.52
CA GLU A 102 11.54 -13.49 15.55
C GLU A 102 10.55 -14.38 16.32
N THR A 103 10.05 -15.44 15.68
CA THR A 103 9.20 -16.45 16.34
C THR A 103 9.93 -17.16 17.49
N PHE A 104 11.26 -17.25 17.43
CA PHE A 104 12.07 -17.97 18.39
C PHE A 104 12.79 -17.06 19.39
N LEU A 105 12.78 -15.73 19.20
CA LEU A 105 13.45 -14.79 20.11
C LEU A 105 12.89 -14.83 21.55
N ASN A 106 11.60 -15.15 21.68
CA ASN A 106 10.89 -15.20 22.95
C ASN A 106 10.71 -16.63 23.49
N GLY A 107 11.35 -17.63 22.87
CA GLY A 107 11.22 -19.02 23.28
C GLY A 107 12.22 -19.38 24.38
N ASP A 108 11.74 -19.73 25.58
CA ASP A 108 12.58 -20.16 26.72
C ASP A 108 13.24 -21.54 26.53
N GLY A 109 13.23 -22.10 25.32
CA GLY A 109 13.65 -23.48 25.02
C GLY A 109 14.85 -23.62 24.09
N LEU A 110 15.49 -22.52 23.66
CA LEU A 110 16.62 -22.59 22.73
C LEU A 110 17.92 -22.96 23.45
N ALA A 111 18.52 -24.07 23.02
CA ALA A 111 19.85 -24.50 23.41
C ALA A 111 20.87 -24.24 22.29
N TYR A 112 22.12 -24.03 22.69
CA TYR A 112 23.22 -23.89 21.74
C TYR A 112 23.29 -25.09 20.79
N GLY A 113 23.30 -24.82 19.49
CA GLY A 113 23.32 -25.83 18.44
C GLY A 113 21.95 -26.26 17.94
N ASP A 114 20.86 -25.75 18.51
CA ASP A 114 19.50 -26.02 18.03
C ASP A 114 19.31 -25.48 16.61
N VAL A 115 18.65 -26.28 15.79
CA VAL A 115 18.32 -25.92 14.40
C VAL A 115 16.88 -25.45 14.32
N VAL A 116 16.69 -24.19 13.98
CA VAL A 116 15.37 -23.60 13.73
C VAL A 116 15.11 -23.50 12.24
N VAL A 117 13.93 -23.93 11.81
CA VAL A 117 13.52 -23.84 10.41
C VAL A 117 12.74 -22.55 10.23
N THR A 118 13.29 -21.64 9.45
CA THR A 118 12.65 -20.36 9.11
C THR A 118 12.29 -20.30 7.63
N HIS A 119 11.51 -19.30 7.23
CA HIS A 119 11.24 -19.01 5.81
C HIS A 119 12.50 -18.76 4.96
N LYS A 120 13.63 -18.36 5.57
CA LYS A 120 14.94 -18.19 4.89
C LYS A 120 15.77 -19.47 4.86
N GLY A 121 15.22 -20.57 5.37
CA GLY A 121 15.93 -21.83 5.55
C GLY A 121 16.26 -22.14 7.01
N PRO A 122 16.90 -23.30 7.22
CA PRO A 122 17.39 -23.72 8.52
C PRO A 122 18.52 -22.80 9.01
N ARG A 123 18.42 -22.38 10.26
CA ARG A 123 19.43 -21.61 10.99
C ARG A 123 19.78 -22.31 12.29
N VAL A 124 20.98 -22.07 12.78
CA VAL A 124 21.49 -22.64 14.01
C VAL A 124 21.57 -21.55 15.06
N PHE A 125 21.02 -21.81 16.24
CA PHE A 125 21.18 -20.94 17.38
C PHE A 125 22.57 -21.13 18.01
N VAL A 126 23.35 -20.06 18.08
CA VAL A 126 24.71 -20.02 18.67
C VAL A 126 24.81 -19.09 19.89
N GLY A 127 23.68 -18.58 20.36
CA GLY A 127 23.58 -17.79 21.58
C GLY A 127 23.75 -18.63 22.84
N LYS A 128 23.77 -17.96 23.99
CA LYS A 128 23.86 -18.63 25.30
C LYS A 128 22.47 -19.03 25.79
N ALA A 129 22.35 -20.26 26.26
CA ALA A 129 21.14 -20.73 26.91
C ALA A 129 20.82 -19.87 28.15
N GLY A 130 19.57 -19.44 28.29
CA GLY A 130 19.10 -18.60 29.40
C GLY A 130 19.34 -17.09 29.24
N GLU A 131 20.07 -16.65 28.21
CA GLU A 131 20.08 -15.24 27.79
C GLU A 131 19.00 -15.03 26.72
N PRO A 132 18.39 -13.84 26.63
CA PRO A 132 17.40 -13.55 25.60
C PRO A 132 18.04 -13.65 24.22
N ALA A 133 17.51 -14.56 23.39
CA ALA A 133 18.01 -14.80 22.05
C ALA A 133 17.90 -13.52 21.20
N ARG A 134 18.94 -13.24 20.42
CA ARG A 134 18.99 -12.11 19.47
C ARG A 134 19.00 -12.60 18.04
N PRO A 135 18.57 -11.80 17.06
CA PRO A 135 18.63 -12.17 15.64
C PRO A 135 20.04 -12.57 15.17
N GLU A 136 21.08 -11.96 15.74
CA GLU A 136 22.48 -12.23 15.42
C GLU A 136 22.95 -13.62 15.89
N ASP A 137 22.26 -14.20 16.87
CA ASP A 137 22.56 -15.53 17.41
C ASP A 137 22.07 -16.65 16.48
N PHE A 138 21.38 -16.34 15.38
CA PHE A 138 20.88 -17.32 14.42
C PHE A 138 21.68 -17.28 13.12
N VAL A 139 22.64 -18.19 13.00
CA VAL A 139 23.56 -18.28 11.87
C VAL A 139 23.12 -19.33 10.86
N ALA A 140 23.62 -19.25 9.64
CA ALA A 140 23.44 -20.31 8.65
C ALA A 140 24.21 -21.59 9.07
N LEU A 141 23.76 -22.76 8.64
CA LEU A 141 24.39 -24.05 8.97
C LEU A 141 25.86 -24.13 8.54
N ASP A 142 26.22 -23.49 7.43
CA ASP A 142 27.55 -23.43 6.83
C ASP A 142 28.45 -22.32 7.43
N SER A 143 27.90 -21.50 8.35
CA SER A 143 28.64 -20.45 9.04
C SER A 143 29.81 -21.02 9.84
N ALA A 144 30.91 -20.27 9.92
CA ALA A 144 32.07 -20.60 10.75
C ALA A 144 31.73 -20.78 12.24
N GLN A 145 30.66 -20.13 12.71
CA GLN A 145 30.20 -20.18 14.10
C GLN A 145 29.27 -21.37 14.38
N SER A 146 28.80 -22.07 13.34
CA SER A 146 27.87 -23.19 13.47
C SER A 146 28.62 -24.46 13.92
N PRO A 147 28.15 -25.16 14.97
CA PRO A 147 28.69 -26.47 15.34
C PRO A 147 28.45 -27.54 14.27
N HIS A 148 27.47 -27.33 13.38
CA HIS A 148 27.09 -28.30 12.33
C HIS A 148 27.86 -28.10 11.01
N ARG A 149 28.77 -27.11 10.94
CA ARG A 149 29.46 -26.73 9.70
C ARG A 149 30.14 -27.89 8.98
N GLY A 150 30.76 -28.82 9.73
CA GLY A 150 31.52 -29.93 9.15
C GLY A 150 30.67 -30.90 8.31
N HIS A 151 29.35 -30.92 8.53
CA HIS A 151 28.41 -31.78 7.82
C HIS A 151 27.40 -30.99 6.97
N ALA A 152 27.42 -29.66 7.05
CA ALA A 152 26.48 -28.80 6.37
C ALA A 152 26.92 -28.52 4.92
N LYS A 153 25.97 -28.60 4.00
CA LYS A 153 26.08 -28.00 2.66
C LYS A 153 25.47 -26.60 2.71
N SER A 154 25.93 -25.69 1.84
CA SER A 154 25.30 -24.39 1.67
C SER A 154 23.82 -24.58 1.33
N TYR A 155 22.95 -23.96 2.11
CA TYR A 155 21.50 -24.03 1.90
C TYR A 155 21.07 -22.86 1.02
N ASP A 156 20.68 -23.14 -0.23
CA ASP A 156 20.29 -22.13 -1.23
C ASP A 156 18.84 -21.62 -1.08
N GLY A 157 18.10 -22.07 -0.06
CA GLY A 157 16.69 -21.75 0.13
C GLY A 157 15.72 -22.83 -0.36
N ALA A 158 14.54 -22.91 0.25
CA ALA A 158 13.38 -23.58 -0.36
C ALA A 158 12.81 -22.78 -1.54
N TYR A 159 13.16 -21.49 -1.60
CA TYR A 159 12.91 -20.57 -2.70
C TYR A 159 14.25 -19.92 -3.07
N PRO A 160 14.88 -20.28 -4.20
CA PRO A 160 16.12 -19.66 -4.61
C PRO A 160 15.86 -18.16 -4.80
N GLN A 161 16.60 -17.32 -4.06
CA GLN A 161 16.60 -15.90 -4.39
C GLN A 161 17.16 -15.78 -5.81
N PRO A 162 16.54 -14.97 -6.70
CA PRO A 162 17.14 -14.70 -7.99
C PRO A 162 18.55 -14.19 -7.75
N LEU A 163 19.54 -14.90 -8.30
CA LEU A 163 20.96 -14.57 -8.13
C LEU A 163 21.15 -13.07 -8.30
N ARG A 164 21.59 -12.41 -7.23
CA ARG A 164 22.06 -11.03 -7.32
C ARG A 164 23.17 -11.05 -8.38
N PRO A 165 23.09 -10.25 -9.46
CA PRO A 165 24.13 -10.23 -10.47
C PRO A 165 25.46 -9.94 -9.78
N GLN A 166 26.38 -10.90 -9.83
CA GLN A 166 27.73 -10.70 -9.30
C GLN A 166 28.33 -9.51 -10.05
N ALA A 167 28.64 -8.44 -9.31
CA ALA A 167 29.40 -7.33 -9.85
C ALA A 167 30.70 -7.91 -10.40
N ALA A 168 30.96 -7.65 -11.68
CA ALA A 168 32.05 -8.22 -12.44
C ALA A 168 33.38 -8.10 -11.66
N THR A 169 34.06 -9.23 -11.51
CA THR A 169 35.42 -9.33 -10.98
C THR A 169 36.29 -8.29 -11.68
N GLN A 170 36.83 -7.33 -10.93
CA GLN A 170 37.75 -6.35 -11.48
C GLN A 170 39.01 -7.07 -11.97
N ARG A 171 39.26 -6.93 -13.27
CA ARG A 171 40.43 -7.48 -13.97
C ARG A 171 41.68 -6.78 -13.43
N PRO A 172 42.74 -7.50 -13.02
CA PRO A 172 43.95 -6.87 -12.50
C PRO A 172 44.66 -6.09 -13.62
N ALA A 173 44.97 -4.83 -13.36
CA ALA A 173 45.74 -3.97 -14.25
C ALA A 173 47.22 -4.38 -14.22
N THR A 174 47.70 -4.99 -15.29
CA THR A 174 49.13 -5.16 -15.57
C THR A 174 49.49 -4.40 -16.83
N LEU A 175 50.03 -3.19 -16.68
CA LEU A 175 50.79 -2.49 -17.70
C LEU A 175 52.19 -2.23 -17.13
N LYS A 176 53.11 -3.18 -17.36
CA LYS A 176 54.54 -2.92 -17.23
C LYS A 176 54.99 -2.18 -18.49
N SER A 177 55.35 -0.92 -18.31
CA SER A 177 56.03 -0.11 -19.32
C SER A 177 57.41 -0.74 -19.59
N GLN A 178 57.65 -1.23 -20.82
CA GLN A 178 58.98 -1.62 -21.24
C GLN A 178 59.77 -0.37 -21.66
N GLU A 179 60.73 -0.05 -20.81
CA GLU A 179 61.79 0.93 -21.02
C GLU A 179 62.65 0.50 -22.23
N ARG A 180 62.68 1.30 -23.29
CA ARG A 180 63.69 1.22 -24.34
C ARG A 180 64.76 2.28 -24.07
N LYS A 181 66.00 1.81 -23.95
CA LYS A 181 67.24 2.58 -24.03
C LYS A 181 68.32 1.68 -24.64
N PRO A 182 69.38 2.25 -25.22
CA PRO A 182 69.47 3.43 -26.08
C PRO A 182 69.44 3.06 -27.58
#